data_AF-A0A522U7Z1-F1
#
_entry.id   AF-A0A522U7Z1-F1
#
_cell.length_a   1.000
_cell.length_b   1.000
_cell.length_c   1.000
_cell.angle_alpha   90.00
_cell.angle_beta   90.00
_cell.angle_gamma   90.00
#
_symmetry.space_group_name_H-M   'P 1'
#
loop_
_entity.id
_entity.type
_entity.pdbx_description
1 polymer ?
#
loop_
_entity_poly.entity_id
_entity_poly.type
_entity_poly.pdbx_seq_one_letter_code
_entity_poly.pdbx_strand_id
1 'polypeptide(L)'
;MAKVQISGDENIREALRRFKKMCDKEGIINQSKRMAYFEKPSERKRREESRRIKNIKRSQKLGISGQPGTTRPQSGFQSNFGASPHRSSRS
;
A
#
# COMPACT_ATOMS: atom_id res chain seq x y z
N MET A 1 -10.74 13.84 -8.85
CA MET A 1 -10.05 15.15 -8.90
C MET A 1 -10.01 15.66 -7.48
N ALA A 2 -8.84 15.55 -6.83
CA ALA A 2 -8.67 15.97 -5.46
C ALA A 2 -8.84 17.49 -5.32
N LYS A 3 -10.01 17.93 -4.82
CA LYS A 3 -10.29 19.32 -4.45
C LYS A 3 -10.39 19.40 -2.92
N VAL A 4 -9.56 20.23 -2.31
CA VAL A 4 -9.64 20.57 -0.88
C VAL A 4 -10.13 22.02 -0.80
N GLN A 5 -11.19 22.26 -0.04
CA GLN A 5 -11.62 23.61 0.32
C GLN A 5 -11.10 23.90 1.72
N ILE A 6 -10.43 25.04 1.88
CA ILE A 6 -9.85 25.47 3.14
C ILE A 6 -10.81 26.52 3.70
N SER A 7 -11.36 26.29 4.90
CA SER A 7 -12.11 27.32 5.62
C SER A 7 -11.11 28.26 6.32
N GLY A 8 -11.50 29.52 6.55
CA GLY A 8 -10.64 30.55 7.14
C GLY A 8 -10.06 30.20 8.52
N ASP A 9 -10.66 29.22 9.20
CA ASP A 9 -10.28 28.76 10.54
C ASP A 9 -9.26 27.60 10.55
N GLU A 10 -8.85 27.08 9.38
CA GLU A 10 -7.89 25.97 9.29
C GLU A 10 -6.44 26.43 9.11
N ASN A 11 -5.53 25.79 9.84
CA ASN A 11 -4.10 25.98 9.66
C ASN A 11 -3.66 25.40 8.29
N ILE A 12 -3.02 26.21 7.46
CA ILE A 12 -2.57 25.87 6.09
C ILE A 12 -1.78 24.55 6.05
N ARG A 13 -1.00 24.27 7.10
CA ARG A 13 -0.22 23.02 7.21
C ARG A 13 -1.10 21.77 7.26
N GLU A 14 -2.26 21.85 7.90
CA GLU A 14 -3.20 20.73 7.97
C GLU A 14 -3.93 20.52 6.64
N ALA A 15 -4.33 21.61 5.99
CA ALA A 15 -4.92 21.56 4.65
C ALA A 15 -3.98 20.88 3.64
N LEU A 16 -2.69 21.23 3.64
CA LEU A 16 -1.67 20.58 2.80
C LEU A 16 -1.51 19.10 3.13
N ARG A 17 -1.56 18.71 4.41
CA ARG A 17 -1.49 17.30 4.82
C ARG A 17 -2.68 16.50 4.31
N ARG A 18 -3.90 17.07 4.35
CA ARG A 18 -5.11 16.42 3.82
C ARG A 18 -5.06 16.33 2.29
N PHE A 19 -4.62 17.39 1.62
CA PHE A 19 -4.43 17.40 0.17
C PHE A 19 -3.46 16.30 -0.28
N LYS A 20 -2.31 16.17 0.38
CA LYS A 20 -1.35 15.10 0.10
C LYS A 20 -1.98 13.71 0.27
N LYS A 21 -2.71 13.49 1.36
CA LYS A 21 -3.44 12.23 1.59
C LYS A 21 -4.48 11.97 0.50
N MET A 22 -5.18 12.99 0.01
CA MET A 22 -6.15 12.85 -1.08
C MET A 22 -5.46 12.51 -2.41
N CYS A 23 -4.34 13.15 -2.74
CA CYS A 23 -3.54 12.83 -3.92
C CYS A 23 -3.00 11.39 -3.88
N ASP A 24 -2.56 10.94 -2.70
CA ASP A 24 -2.11 9.55 -2.48
C ASP A 24 -3.27 8.56 -2.60
N LYS A 25 -4.46 8.90 -2.08
CA LYS A 25 -5.68 8.08 -2.13
C LYS A 25 -6.23 7.96 -3.55
N GLU A 26 -6.31 9.06 -4.30
CA GLU A 26 -6.68 9.04 -5.72
C GLU A 26 -5.57 8.40 -6.59
N GLY A 27 -4.36 8.23 -6.04
CA GLY A 27 -3.25 7.60 -6.74
C GLY A 27 -2.76 8.39 -7.95
N ILE A 28 -3.02 9.70 -7.98
CA ILE A 28 -2.70 10.61 -9.11
C ILE A 28 -1.22 10.50 -9.47
N ILE A 29 -0.34 10.52 -8.46
CA ILE A 29 1.12 10.40 -8.66
C ILE A 29 1.49 9.05 -9.29
N ASN A 30 0.86 7.96 -8.83
CA ASN A 30 1.09 6.62 -9.36
C ASN A 30 0.46 6.43 -10.76
N GLN A 31 -0.56 7.20 -11.10
CA GLN A 31 -1.14 7.22 -12.43
C GLN A 31 -0.23 7.97 -13.40
N SER A 32 0.25 9.16 -13.05
CA SER A 32 1.20 9.91 -13.87
C SER A 32 2.46 9.12 -14.19
N LYS A 33 3.06 8.44 -13.18
CA LYS A 33 4.23 7.58 -13.41
C LYS A 33 3.95 6.40 -14.34
N ARG A 34 2.74 5.84 -14.31
CA ARG A 34 2.35 4.73 -15.21
C ARG A 34 2.09 5.19 -16.63
N MET A 35 1.54 6.40 -16.79
CA MET A 35 1.19 6.97 -18.09
C MET A 35 2.37 7.67 -18.77
N ALA A 36 3.50 7.84 -18.07
CA ALA A 36 4.70 8.48 -18.60
C ALA A 36 5.33 7.72 -19.79
N TYR A 37 5.04 6.43 -19.94
CA TYR A 37 5.56 5.61 -21.03
C TYR A 37 4.45 4.78 -21.66
N PHE A 38 4.58 4.48 -22.96
CA PHE A 38 3.66 3.57 -23.63
C PHE A 38 3.80 2.17 -23.05
N GLU A 39 2.68 1.64 -22.57
CA GLU A 39 2.57 0.24 -22.15
C GLU A 39 1.66 -0.51 -23.12
N LYS A 40 2.13 -1.67 -23.58
CA LYS A 40 1.33 -2.56 -24.41
C LYS A 40 0.03 -2.95 -23.67
N PRO A 41 -1.11 -3.03 -24.38
CA PRO A 41 -2.40 -3.32 -23.75
C PRO A 41 -2.44 -4.68 -23.01
N SER A 42 -1.66 -5.67 -23.47
CA SER A 42 -1.49 -6.97 -22.79
C SER A 42 -0.85 -6.83 -21.41
N GLU A 43 0.26 -6.08 -21.32
CA GLU A 43 0.97 -5.83 -20.07
C GLU A 43 0.10 -5.04 -19.08
N ARG A 44 -0.70 -4.10 -19.60
CA ARG A 44 -1.66 -3.33 -18.79
C ARG A 44 -2.68 -4.26 -18.12
N LYS A 45 -3.26 -5.20 -18.87
CA LYS A 45 -4.21 -6.20 -18.35
C LYS A 45 -3.55 -7.11 -17.31
N ARG A 46 -2.37 -7.65 -17.62
CA ARG A 46 -1.61 -8.53 -16.71
C ARG A 46 -1.29 -7.85 -15.39
N ARG A 47 -0.92 -6.56 -15.44
CA ARG A 47 -0.61 -5.78 -14.23
C ARG A 47 -1.87 -5.51 -13.40
N GLU A 48 -2.99 -5.19 -14.03
CA GLU A 48 -4.26 -4.95 -13.36
C GLU A 48 -4.76 -6.20 -12.63
N GLU A 49 -4.71 -7.36 -13.30
CA GLU A 49 -5.03 -8.65 -12.70
C GLU A 49 -4.12 -8.98 -11.51
N SER A 50 -2.81 -8.81 -11.69
CA SER A 50 -1.82 -9.00 -10.61
C SER A 50 -2.10 -8.09 -9.41
N ARG A 51 -2.53 -6.84 -9.63
CA ARG A 51 -2.91 -5.91 -8.56
C ARG A 51 -4.18 -6.35 -7.87
N ARG A 52 -5.20 -6.79 -8.62
CA ARG A 52 -6.47 -7.29 -8.08
C ARG A 52 -6.24 -8.50 -7.18
N ILE A 53 -5.47 -9.49 -7.65
CA ILE A 53 -5.14 -10.69 -6.88
C ILE A 53 -4.37 -10.32 -5.60
N LYS A 54 -3.38 -9.43 -5.69
CA LYS A 54 -2.62 -8.95 -4.51
C LYS A 54 -3.53 -8.26 -3.50
N ASN A 55 -4.47 -7.43 -3.96
CA ASN A 55 -5.43 -6.75 -3.09
C ASN A 55 -6.36 -7.74 -2.38
N ILE A 56 -6.90 -8.74 -3.10
CA ILE A 56 -7.75 -9.80 -2.54
C ILE A 56 -6.98 -10.63 -1.50
N LYS A 57 -5.76 -11.07 -1.83
CA LYS A 57 -4.91 -11.81 -0.89
C LYS A 57 -4.60 -10.99 0.36
N ARG A 58 -4.36 -9.68 0.19
CA ARG A 58 -4.10 -8.77 1.31
C ARG A 58 -5.34 -8.58 2.19
N SER A 59 -6.53 -8.44 1.61
CA SER A 59 -7.77 -8.30 2.38
C SER A 59 -8.10 -9.57 3.13
N GLN A 60 -7.93 -10.75 2.51
CA GLN A 60 -8.09 -12.05 3.16
C GLN A 60 -7.12 -12.23 4.33
N LYS A 61 -5.83 -11.92 4.15
CA LYS A 61 -4.81 -12.05 5.19
C LYS A 61 -5.07 -11.17 6.42
N LEU A 62 -5.68 -10.00 6.22
CA LEU A 62 -5.92 -9.05 7.30
C LEU A 62 -7.28 -9.23 7.98
N GLY A 63 -8.18 -10.07 7.46
CA GLY A 63 -9.53 -10.27 8.04
C GLY A 63 -10.40 -9.00 8.05
N ILE A 64 -9.98 -7.92 7.38
CA ILE A 64 -10.67 -6.63 7.36
C ILE A 64 -11.60 -6.60 6.15
N SER A 65 -12.90 -6.73 6.40
CA SER A 65 -13.94 -6.31 5.47
C SER A 65 -13.91 -4.77 5.36
N GLY A 66 -13.36 -4.29 4.24
CA GLY A 66 -13.66 -2.96 3.70
C GLY A 66 -13.06 -1.74 4.43
N GLN A 67 -11.76 -1.48 4.28
CA GLN A 67 -11.22 -0.11 4.20
C GLN A 67 -9.84 -0.09 3.49
N PRO A 68 -9.65 0.67 2.39
CA PRO A 68 -8.32 0.97 1.88
C PRO A 68 -7.73 2.19 2.60
N GLY A 69 -6.77 1.92 3.50
CA GLY A 69 -5.75 2.90 3.88
C GLY A 69 -5.68 3.23 5.36
N THR A 70 -4.80 2.53 6.07
CA THR A 70 -3.96 3.18 7.09
C THR A 70 -2.54 2.62 6.94
N THR A 71 -1.56 3.51 7.08
CA THR A 71 -0.13 3.24 7.05
C THR A 71 0.23 2.07 7.97
N ARG A 72 0.92 1.06 7.43
CA ARG A 72 1.53 -0.02 8.20
C ARG A 72 2.56 0.62 9.14
N PRO A 73 2.45 0.54 10.48
CA PRO A 73 3.56 0.91 11.33
C PRO A 73 4.71 -0.07 11.05
N GLN A 74 5.94 0.43 10.98
CA GLN A 74 7.12 -0.43 10.98
C GLN A 74 7.23 -1.06 12.37
N SER A 75 6.53 -2.17 12.62
CA SER A 75 6.93 -3.07 13.71
C SER A 75 8.18 -3.80 13.25
N GLY A 76 9.23 -3.70 14.07
CA GLY A 76 10.58 -4.13 13.76
C GLY A 76 10.66 -5.57 13.25
N PHE A 77 11.55 -5.75 12.29
CA PHE A 77 12.08 -7.04 11.90
C PHE A 77 12.80 -7.65 13.12
N GLN A 78 12.11 -8.45 13.93
CA GLN A 78 12.76 -9.35 14.87
C GLN A 78 13.15 -10.61 14.10
N SER A 79 14.45 -10.71 13.82
CA SER A 79 15.08 -11.91 13.29
C SER A 79 15.04 -13.01 14.35
N ASN A 80 14.14 -13.97 14.20
CA ASN A 80 14.18 -15.22 14.95
C ASN A 80 15.17 -16.18 14.26
N PHE A 81 16.47 -15.92 14.41
CA PHE A 81 17.50 -16.94 14.20
C PHE A 81 17.58 -17.74 15.49
N GLY A 82 16.75 -18.77 15.60
CA GLY A 82 16.64 -19.59 16.81
C GLY A 82 16.60 -21.07 16.51
N ALA A 83 17.68 -21.75 16.93
CA ALA A 83 17.80 -23.16 17.27
C ALA A 83 17.80 -24.21 16.13
N SER A 84 19.01 -24.64 15.77
CA SER A 84 19.27 -25.96 15.19
C SER A 84 18.88 -27.06 16.20
N PRO A 85 18.13 -28.11 15.82
CA PRO A 85 17.92 -29.24 16.70
C PRO A 85 19.19 -30.10 16.76
N HIS A 86 19.73 -30.26 17.97
CA HIS A 86 20.74 -31.28 18.25
C HIS A 86 20.16 -32.66 17.96
N ARG A 87 20.68 -33.31 16.93
CA ARG A 87 20.37 -34.68 16.54
C ARG A 87 21.01 -35.60 17.58
N SER A 88 20.21 -36.15 18.48
CA SER A 88 20.65 -37.18 19.41
C SER A 88 21.07 -38.43 18.63
N SER A 89 22.28 -38.89 18.91
CA SER A 89 22.79 -40.20 18.53
C SER A 89 21.94 -41.28 19.20
N ARG A 90 21.26 -42.09 18.39
CA ARG A 90 20.73 -43.38 18.83
C ARG A 90 21.84 -44.42 18.72
N SER A 91 21.94 -45.23 19.77
CA SER A 91 22.78 -46.40 19.96
C SER A 91 22.62 -47.45 18.87
#